data_AF-A0A0D1ECY8-F1
#
_entry.id   AF-A0A0D1ECY8-F1
#
_cell.length_a   1.000
_cell.length_b   1.000
_cell.length_c   1.000
_cell.angle_alpha   90.00
_cell.angle_beta   90.00
_cell.angle_gamma   90.00
#
_symmetry.space_group_name_H-M   'P 1'
#
loop_
_entity.id
_entity.type
_entity.pdbx_description
1 polymer ?
#
loop_
_entity_poly.entity_id
_entity_poly.type
_entity_poly.pdbx_seq_one_letter_code
_entity_poly.pdbx_strand_id
1 'polypeptide(L)'
;MPTKEYSEETEAFCSIRPHAVITTNYDGLIEAILSDYQPVLGSGLITAPFASVGEIFKIHGSVDKPSSLVLTSEDYDIFSAKRKYLTAKLLTFFAEHIVLFVGYSAEDPNIRRILEDLEEAVDLPGELLRNIFFLTRPGNGGAGAERILQVSASKGIRVNSIEASDFTWVFEAFGHNAPLANFNPQLLRSLLARSYNLVRSDIPKQQVEVDFELIAEKVKSEDEFARLFGVASMQSATEFSARYKYILSDVGRSLGYPGWHGADKLLKKIVEEKGVDLKATDNRYHSKVKVGRKSEIHKYTDDTIGLLQLVKDGAPYEIENDDDACVATPAG
;
A
#
# COMPACT_ATOMS: atom_id res chain seq x y z
N MET A 1 21.90 -3.04 -6.28
CA MET A 1 21.14 -4.27 -6.57
C MET A 1 21.77 -5.38 -5.75
N PRO A 2 20.99 -6.12 -4.94
CA PRO A 2 21.53 -7.26 -4.20
C PRO A 2 22.15 -8.28 -5.17
N THR A 3 23.23 -8.93 -4.75
CA THR A 3 23.90 -9.98 -5.51
C THR A 3 22.93 -11.16 -5.72
N LYS A 4 23.07 -11.89 -6.85
CA LYS A 4 22.25 -13.07 -7.21
C LYS A 4 22.13 -14.13 -6.11
N GLU A 5 23.05 -14.12 -5.15
CA GLU A 5 23.17 -15.07 -4.05
C GLU A 5 22.10 -14.90 -2.95
N TYR A 6 21.47 -13.72 -2.84
CA TYR A 6 20.50 -13.43 -1.76
C TYR A 6 19.11 -13.04 -2.28
N SER A 7 18.75 -13.39 -3.52
CA SER A 7 17.46 -12.97 -4.08
C SER A 7 16.28 -13.63 -3.37
N GLU A 8 16.38 -14.91 -3.04
CA GLU A 8 15.33 -15.67 -2.32
C GLU A 8 15.05 -15.06 -0.94
N GLU A 9 16.10 -14.81 -0.15
CA GLU A 9 15.97 -14.17 1.17
C GLU A 9 15.37 -12.75 1.05
N THR A 10 15.75 -12.01 0.01
CA THR A 10 15.21 -10.66 -0.26
C THR A 10 13.72 -10.71 -0.60
N GLU A 11 13.31 -11.64 -1.46
CA GLU A 11 11.90 -11.85 -1.83
C GLU A 11 11.07 -12.28 -0.62
N ALA A 12 11.60 -13.18 0.22
CA ALA A 12 10.97 -13.57 1.47
C ALA A 12 10.81 -12.37 2.42
N PHE A 13 11.83 -11.52 2.56
CA PHE A 13 11.74 -10.28 3.34
C PHE A 13 10.65 -9.33 2.80
N CYS A 14 10.56 -9.15 1.48
CA CYS A 14 9.49 -8.35 0.86
C CYS A 14 8.08 -8.88 1.22
N SER A 15 7.93 -10.20 1.30
CA SER A 15 6.64 -10.85 1.57
C SER A 15 6.07 -10.56 2.96
N ILE A 16 6.93 -10.12 3.91
CA ILE A 16 6.52 -9.73 5.27
C ILE A 16 5.51 -8.57 5.21
N ARG A 17 5.66 -7.64 4.26
CA ARG A 17 4.87 -6.39 4.14
C ARG A 17 4.61 -5.75 5.52
N PRO A 18 5.66 -5.40 6.28
CA PRO A 18 5.54 -4.98 7.66
C PRO A 18 4.71 -3.70 7.80
N HIS A 19 3.99 -3.53 8.91
CA HIS A 19 3.25 -2.29 9.19
C HIS A 19 4.15 -1.05 9.09
N ALA A 20 5.35 -1.14 9.66
CA ALA A 20 6.40 -0.16 9.50
C ALA A 20 7.77 -0.82 9.62
N VAL A 21 8.79 -0.20 9.04
CA VAL A 21 10.20 -0.59 9.22
C VAL A 21 10.90 0.50 10.01
N ILE A 22 11.67 0.12 11.02
CA ILE A 22 12.51 1.04 11.80
C ILE A 22 13.95 0.63 11.56
N THR A 23 14.81 1.58 11.19
CA THR A 23 16.20 1.29 10.86
C THR A 23 17.16 2.37 11.37
N THR A 24 18.30 1.92 11.87
CA THR A 24 19.48 2.75 12.16
C THR A 24 20.45 2.81 10.98
N ASN A 25 20.19 2.07 9.89
CA ASN A 25 21.00 2.10 8.69
C ASN A 25 20.82 3.42 7.94
N TYR A 26 21.91 3.89 7.34
CA TYR A 26 21.94 5.16 6.64
C TYR A 26 21.64 5.02 5.14
N ASP A 27 21.93 3.86 4.54
CA ASP A 27 21.75 3.57 3.12
C ASP A 27 20.28 3.42 2.71
N GLY A 28 20.03 3.41 1.39
CA GLY A 28 18.69 3.32 0.80
C GLY A 28 18.23 1.90 0.41
N LEU A 29 18.84 0.84 0.97
CA LEU A 29 18.58 -0.54 0.51
C LEU A 29 17.14 -0.97 0.79
N ILE A 30 16.62 -0.64 1.97
CA ILE A 30 15.25 -1.02 2.38
C ILE A 30 14.23 -0.31 1.49
N GLU A 31 14.46 0.96 1.17
CA GLU A 31 13.63 1.76 0.27
C GLU A 31 13.63 1.21 -1.15
N ALA A 32 14.76 0.67 -1.61
CA ALA A 32 14.85 0.04 -2.93
C ALA A 32 14.09 -1.29 -2.99
N ILE A 33 14.08 -2.05 -1.90
CA ILE A 33 13.41 -3.35 -1.78
C ILE A 33 11.90 -3.19 -1.54
N LEU A 34 11.51 -2.20 -0.72
CA LEU A 34 10.13 -1.88 -0.35
C LEU A 34 9.70 -0.55 -1.00
N SER A 35 9.63 -0.53 -2.33
CA SER A 35 9.41 0.69 -3.12
C SER A 35 8.08 1.43 -2.87
N ASP A 36 7.08 0.76 -2.30
CA ASP A 36 5.76 1.29 -1.93
C ASP A 36 5.73 1.94 -0.52
N TYR A 37 6.84 1.83 0.22
CA TYR A 37 7.01 2.41 1.55
C TYR A 37 7.60 3.83 1.48
N GLN A 38 7.26 4.64 2.48
CA GLN A 38 7.70 6.03 2.58
C GLN A 38 8.84 6.17 3.58
N PRO A 39 10.04 6.63 3.16
CA PRO A 39 11.09 6.96 4.12
C PRO A 39 10.72 8.21 4.94
N VAL A 40 10.83 8.09 6.25
CA VAL A 40 10.60 9.16 7.22
C VAL A 40 11.87 9.36 8.04
N LEU A 41 12.51 10.52 7.87
CA LEU A 41 13.64 10.91 8.69
C LEU A 41 13.14 11.31 10.08
N GLY A 42 13.79 10.84 11.14
CA GLY A 42 13.21 11.01 12.48
C GLY A 42 13.13 12.45 13.02
N SER A 43 13.66 13.47 12.31
CA SER A 43 13.38 14.89 12.62
C SER A 43 12.03 15.38 12.08
N GLY A 44 11.42 14.66 11.12
CA GLY A 44 10.14 14.98 10.48
C GLY A 44 8.93 14.23 11.05
N LEU A 45 9.12 13.47 12.13
CA LEU A 45 8.09 12.64 12.77
C LEU A 45 6.90 13.45 13.31
N ILE A 46 7.13 14.70 13.72
CA ILE A 46 6.09 15.56 14.29
C ILE A 46 5.15 16.11 13.19
N THR A 47 5.62 16.19 11.94
CA THR A 47 4.88 16.83 10.83
C THR A 47 4.06 15.89 9.96
N ALA A 48 4.12 14.57 10.18
CA ALA A 48 3.35 13.58 9.42
C ALA A 48 2.53 12.64 10.35
N PRO A 49 1.39 13.11 10.90
CA PRO A 49 0.66 12.35 11.92
C PRO A 49 -0.22 11.19 11.39
N PHE A 50 -0.35 11.00 10.06
CA PHE A 50 -1.53 10.32 9.48
C PHE A 50 -1.24 9.10 8.61
N ALA A 51 0.01 8.64 8.55
CA ALA A 51 0.40 7.48 7.76
C ALA A 51 1.05 6.42 8.66
N SER A 52 0.30 5.76 9.55
CA SER A 52 0.89 4.74 10.43
C SER A 52 1.41 3.51 9.67
N VAL A 53 0.92 3.26 8.45
CA VAL A 53 1.24 2.05 7.66
C VAL A 53 2.17 2.38 6.51
N GLY A 54 3.18 1.53 6.27
CA GLY A 54 4.08 1.62 5.13
C GLY A 54 5.16 2.69 5.29
N GLU A 55 5.59 2.98 6.52
CA GLU A 55 6.69 3.94 6.80
C GLU A 55 8.02 3.21 7.02
N ILE A 56 9.12 3.80 6.53
CA ILE A 56 10.50 3.41 6.86
C ILE A 56 11.10 4.52 7.72
N PHE A 57 11.14 4.31 9.03
CA PHE A 57 11.73 5.26 9.98
C PHE A 57 13.24 5.12 10.02
N LYS A 58 13.92 6.10 9.45
CA LYS A 58 15.38 6.20 9.51
C LYS A 58 15.77 7.04 10.70
N ILE A 59 15.92 6.39 11.85
CA ILE A 59 16.04 7.08 13.12
C ILE A 59 17.41 7.78 13.25
N HIS A 60 18.47 7.23 12.66
CA HIS A 60 19.79 7.86 12.63
C HIS A 60 20.05 8.72 11.38
N GLY A 61 19.02 9.02 10.59
CA GLY A 61 19.15 9.83 9.37
C GLY A 61 19.37 8.99 8.10
N SER A 62 19.65 9.66 6.98
CA SER A 62 19.92 9.01 5.68
C SER A 62 21.14 9.59 5.01
N VAL A 63 21.84 8.79 4.21
CA VAL A 63 22.93 9.24 3.33
C VAL A 63 22.46 10.32 2.34
N ASP A 64 21.18 10.31 1.94
CA ASP A 64 20.61 11.32 1.03
C ASP A 64 20.49 12.71 1.70
N LYS A 65 20.50 12.74 3.03
CA LYS A 65 20.47 13.97 3.82
C LYS A 65 21.55 13.93 4.91
N PRO A 66 22.83 14.20 4.56
CA PRO A 66 23.95 14.08 5.50
C PRO A 66 23.79 14.90 6.78
N SER A 67 23.11 16.04 6.73
CA SER A 67 22.83 16.88 7.91
C SER A 67 21.86 16.26 8.93
N SER A 68 21.25 15.12 8.60
CA SER A 68 20.37 14.36 9.50
C SER A 68 21.05 13.18 10.19
N LEU A 69 22.31 12.89 9.84
CA LEU A 69 23.06 11.73 10.33
C LEU A 69 23.35 11.87 11.83
N VAL A 70 23.16 10.76 12.55
CA VAL A 70 23.56 10.62 13.97
C VAL A 70 24.74 9.66 14.02
N LEU A 71 25.93 10.17 14.34
CA LEU A 71 27.18 9.41 14.30
C LEU A 71 28.06 9.65 15.53
N THR A 72 28.17 10.90 15.97
CA THR A 72 29.05 11.29 17.08
C THR A 72 28.33 11.19 18.42
N SER A 73 29.07 11.09 19.53
CA SER A 73 28.48 11.09 20.87
C SER A 73 27.62 12.34 21.13
N GLU A 74 28.05 13.50 20.62
CA GLU A 74 27.27 14.73 20.69
C GLU A 74 25.94 14.62 19.92
N ASP A 75 25.96 13.98 18.75
CA ASP A 75 24.72 13.70 18.00
C ASP A 75 23.78 12.80 18.80
N TYR A 76 24.29 11.79 19.51
CA TYR A 76 23.49 10.91 20.37
C TYR A 76 22.90 11.65 21.58
N ASP A 77 23.65 12.55 22.21
CA ASP A 77 23.16 13.39 23.31
C ASP A 77 22.03 14.31 22.81
N ILE A 78 22.24 14.95 21.66
CA ILE A 78 21.23 15.78 20.99
C ILE A 78 20.02 14.93 20.57
N PHE A 79 20.24 13.73 20.06
CA PHE A 79 19.21 12.80 19.61
C PHE A 79 18.30 12.35 20.76
N SER A 80 18.90 11.92 21.88
CA SER A 80 18.21 11.50 23.10
C SER A 80 17.34 12.63 23.67
N ALA A 81 17.87 13.86 23.71
CA ALA A 81 17.14 15.02 24.21
C ALA A 81 15.97 15.45 23.29
N LYS A 82 16.16 15.40 21.97
CA LYS A 82 15.23 15.99 20.99
C LYS A 82 14.10 15.07 20.52
N ARG A 83 14.18 13.75 20.75
CA ARG A 83 13.25 12.80 20.10
C ARG A 83 12.40 11.94 21.05
N LYS A 84 11.96 12.51 22.18
CA LYS A 84 10.95 11.89 23.07
C LYS A 84 9.70 11.40 22.33
N TYR A 85 9.27 12.13 21.31
CA TYR A 85 8.14 11.73 20.46
C TYR A 85 8.40 10.42 19.69
N LEU A 86 9.61 10.24 19.15
CA LEU A 86 9.98 9.00 18.47
C LEU A 86 9.95 7.83 19.45
N THR A 87 10.56 7.98 20.62
CA THR A 87 10.53 6.95 21.68
C THR A 87 9.10 6.58 22.06
N ALA A 88 8.21 7.55 22.24
CA ALA A 88 6.80 7.30 22.51
C ALA A 88 6.10 6.55 21.36
N LYS A 89 6.35 6.93 20.10
CA LYS A 89 5.78 6.23 18.92
C LYS A 89 6.30 4.80 18.81
N LEU A 90 7.58 4.57 19.07
CA LEU A 90 8.19 3.23 19.08
C LEU A 90 7.61 2.37 20.21
N LEU A 91 7.41 2.93 21.39
CA LEU A 91 6.76 2.25 22.51
C LEU A 91 5.34 1.79 22.12
N THR A 92 4.56 2.65 21.47
CA THR A 92 3.23 2.29 20.95
C THR A 92 3.31 1.14 19.94
N PHE A 93 4.24 1.19 18.98
CA PHE A 93 4.41 0.09 18.03
C PHE A 93 4.80 -1.23 18.70
N PHE A 94 5.66 -1.18 19.72
CA PHE A 94 6.08 -2.39 20.43
C PHE A 94 4.97 -2.94 21.33
N ALA A 95 4.00 -2.11 21.74
CA ALA A 95 2.82 -2.57 22.47
C ALA A 95 1.75 -3.17 21.55
N GLU A 96 1.59 -2.61 20.34
CA GLU A 96 0.46 -2.92 19.45
C GLU A 96 0.77 -3.95 18.35
N HIS A 97 2.05 -4.21 18.06
CA HIS A 97 2.46 -5.07 16.95
C HIS A 97 3.44 -6.17 17.34
N ILE A 98 3.54 -7.18 16.48
CA ILE A 98 4.64 -8.13 16.49
C ILE A 98 5.89 -7.41 15.97
N VAL A 99 6.98 -7.46 16.72
CA VAL A 99 8.25 -6.80 16.39
C VAL A 99 9.32 -7.85 16.14
N LEU A 100 9.91 -7.80 14.95
CA LEU A 100 11.05 -8.63 14.55
C LEU A 100 12.31 -7.78 14.45
N PHE A 101 13.28 -8.02 15.33
CA PHE A 101 14.61 -7.41 15.27
C PHE A 101 15.54 -8.24 14.39
N VAL A 102 16.13 -7.63 13.36
CA VAL A 102 17.04 -8.29 12.42
C VAL A 102 18.36 -7.51 12.36
N GLY A 103 19.49 -8.19 12.53
CA GLY A 103 20.81 -7.57 12.44
C GLY A 103 21.08 -6.48 13.50
N TYR A 104 20.29 -6.48 14.57
CA TYR A 104 20.32 -5.43 15.58
C TYR A 104 20.88 -5.95 16.90
N SER A 105 21.79 -5.20 17.52
CA SER A 105 22.32 -5.55 18.83
C SER A 105 21.26 -5.26 19.89
N ALA A 106 20.89 -6.29 20.65
CA ALA A 106 20.02 -6.12 21.82
C ALA A 106 20.69 -5.34 22.97
N GLU A 107 21.95 -4.93 22.78
CA GLU A 107 22.71 -4.12 23.72
C GLU A 107 22.60 -2.61 23.45
N ASP A 108 21.90 -2.19 22.38
CA ASP A 108 21.68 -0.78 22.08
C ASP A 108 20.93 -0.09 23.25
N PRO A 109 21.47 0.99 23.83
CA PRO A 109 20.85 1.69 24.95
C PRO A 109 19.46 2.24 24.67
N ASN A 110 19.14 2.61 23.43
CA ASN A 110 17.83 3.16 23.06
C ASN A 110 16.77 2.06 23.05
N ILE A 111 17.06 0.90 22.47
CA ILE A 111 16.13 -0.23 22.45
C ILE A 111 15.94 -0.80 23.84
N ARG A 112 17.02 -0.92 24.61
CA ARG A 112 16.94 -1.31 26.03
C ARG A 112 15.93 -0.47 26.78
N ARG A 113 16.07 0.86 26.71
CA ARG A 113 15.17 1.80 27.38
C ARG A 113 13.71 1.64 26.94
N ILE A 114 13.44 1.50 25.64
CA ILE A 114 12.08 1.31 25.13
C ILE A 114 11.46 0.00 25.65
N LEU A 115 12.25 -1.07 25.73
CA LEU A 115 11.78 -2.35 26.27
C LEU A 115 11.50 -2.27 27.78
N GLU A 116 12.31 -1.51 28.55
CA GLU A 116 12.01 -1.25 29.97
C GLU A 116 10.70 -0.50 30.15
N ASP A 117 10.52 0.58 29.38
CA ASP A 117 9.30 1.40 29.39
C ASP A 117 8.08 0.54 29.01
N LEU A 118 8.23 -0.42 28.08
CA LEU A 118 7.16 -1.34 27.68
C LEU A 118 6.81 -2.34 28.78
N GLU A 119 7.80 -3.01 29.36
CA GLU A 119 7.55 -3.99 30.43
C GLU A 119 6.89 -3.34 31.65
N GLU A 120 7.29 -2.10 31.98
CA GLU A 120 6.66 -1.31 33.04
C GLU A 120 5.23 -0.89 32.66
N ALA A 121 4.99 -0.49 31.41
CA ALA A 121 3.67 -0.07 30.95
C ALA A 121 2.65 -1.22 30.89
N VAL A 122 3.09 -2.44 30.61
CA VAL A 122 2.20 -3.62 30.51
C VAL A 122 2.04 -4.34 31.88
N ASP A 123 2.75 -3.89 32.91
CA ASP A 123 2.76 -4.48 34.27
C ASP A 123 3.13 -5.98 34.26
N LEU A 124 4.15 -6.34 33.47
CA LEU A 124 4.62 -7.72 33.27
C LEU A 124 6.09 -7.91 33.70
N PRO A 125 6.47 -7.57 34.94
CA PRO A 125 7.87 -7.61 35.37
C PRO A 125 8.43 -9.04 35.36
N GLY A 126 9.45 -9.27 34.53
CA GLY A 126 10.14 -10.55 34.38
C GLY A 126 9.39 -11.58 33.54
N GLU A 127 8.24 -11.23 32.97
CA GLU A 127 7.53 -12.10 32.03
C GLU A 127 8.09 -12.00 30.61
N LEU A 128 7.71 -12.97 29.78
CA LEU A 128 8.08 -13.01 28.37
C LEU A 128 7.24 -12.01 27.58
N LEU A 129 7.91 -11.06 26.92
CA LEU A 129 7.29 -10.19 25.92
C LEU A 129 7.03 -10.98 24.63
N ARG A 130 5.86 -11.64 24.57
CA ARG A 130 5.50 -12.63 23.55
C ARG A 130 5.51 -12.11 22.11
N ASN A 131 5.34 -10.81 21.91
CA ASN A 131 5.28 -10.17 20.61
C ASN A 131 6.65 -9.65 20.12
N ILE A 132 7.72 -9.77 20.92
CA ILE A 132 9.06 -9.32 20.57
C ILE A 132 9.95 -10.51 20.20
N PHE A 133 10.55 -10.47 19.01
CA PHE A 133 11.40 -11.52 18.46
C PHE A 133 12.75 -10.96 18.03
N PHE A 134 13.84 -11.61 18.44
CA PHE A 134 15.19 -11.32 17.95
C PHE A 134 15.65 -12.43 17.01
N LEU A 135 15.95 -12.07 15.76
CA LEU A 135 16.54 -12.95 14.77
C LEU A 135 18.07 -12.80 14.78
N THR A 136 18.76 -13.86 15.13
CA THR A 136 20.22 -13.92 15.17
C THR A 136 20.76 -15.11 14.38
N ARG A 137 22.01 -15.01 13.91
CA ARG A 137 22.71 -16.20 13.38
C ARG A 137 23.12 -17.11 14.55
N PRO A 138 23.16 -18.44 14.36
CA PRO A 138 23.55 -19.37 15.41
C PRO A 138 24.98 -19.06 15.88
N GLY A 139 25.13 -18.88 17.19
CA GLY A 139 26.43 -18.76 17.85
C GLY A 139 26.84 -20.05 18.56
N ASN A 140 28.01 -20.06 19.20
CA ASN A 140 28.43 -21.17 20.08
C ASN A 140 27.65 -21.24 21.41
N GLY A 141 26.73 -20.30 21.66
CA GLY A 141 26.03 -20.13 22.92
C GLY A 141 24.53 -20.43 22.80
N GLY A 142 24.17 -21.71 22.91
CA GLY A 142 22.84 -22.19 23.33
C GLY A 142 21.64 -21.76 22.48
N ALA A 143 21.14 -22.69 21.65
CA ALA A 143 19.86 -22.59 20.94
C ALA A 143 18.67 -22.56 21.93
N GLY A 144 18.35 -21.36 22.44
CA GLY A 144 17.17 -21.10 23.27
C GLY A 144 16.09 -20.40 22.47
N ALA A 145 14.83 -20.79 22.66
CA ALA A 145 13.66 -20.09 22.10
C ALA A 145 13.42 -18.72 22.75
N GLU A 146 14.07 -18.45 23.87
CA GLU A 146 13.98 -17.22 24.64
C GLU A 146 15.37 -16.71 25.02
N ARG A 147 15.52 -15.39 25.11
CA ARG A 147 16.73 -14.74 25.60
C ARG A 147 16.39 -13.70 26.66
N ILE A 148 17.28 -13.55 27.64
CA ILE A 148 17.19 -12.50 28.66
C ILE A 148 18.07 -11.34 28.22
N LEU A 149 17.45 -10.18 28.01
CA LEU A 149 18.14 -8.93 27.78
C LEU A 149 18.39 -8.26 29.13
N GLN A 150 19.65 -8.13 29.52
CA GLN A 150 20.01 -7.36 30.71
C GLN A 150 19.85 -5.88 30.41
N VAL A 151 18.99 -5.21 31.18
CA VAL A 151 18.65 -3.81 30.95
C VAL A 151 19.13 -2.91 32.08
N SER A 152 19.16 -3.46 33.30
CA SER A 152 19.95 -2.92 34.41
C SER A 152 20.70 -4.03 35.14
N ALA A 153 21.55 -3.67 36.11
CA ALA A 153 22.31 -4.64 36.91
C ALA A 153 21.43 -5.67 37.66
N SER A 154 20.16 -5.36 37.88
CA SER A 154 19.21 -6.22 38.59
C SER A 154 17.92 -6.53 37.80
N LYS A 155 17.80 -6.06 36.56
CA LYS A 155 16.56 -6.17 35.76
C LYS A 155 16.88 -6.74 34.38
N GLY A 156 16.28 -7.90 34.08
CA GLY A 156 16.39 -8.57 32.80
C GLY A 156 15.01 -8.78 32.19
N ILE A 157 14.88 -8.48 30.90
CA ILE A 157 13.64 -8.63 30.13
C ILE A 157 13.72 -9.91 29.30
N ARG A 158 12.68 -10.74 29.35
CA ARG A 158 12.59 -11.96 28.54
C ARG A 158 11.91 -11.67 27.20
N VAL A 159 12.55 -12.06 26.11
CA VAL A 159 12.03 -11.91 24.74
C VAL A 159 12.25 -13.19 23.95
N ASN A 160 11.50 -13.38 22.86
CA ASN A 160 11.71 -14.54 21.98
C ASN A 160 13.02 -14.39 21.21
N SER A 161 13.71 -15.51 20.99
CA SER A 161 14.94 -15.59 20.22
C SER A 161 14.78 -16.64 19.12
N ILE A 162 15.13 -16.27 17.90
CA ILE A 162 15.14 -17.13 16.73
C ILE A 162 16.58 -17.18 16.22
N GLU A 163 17.19 -18.37 16.26
CA GLU A 163 18.50 -18.60 15.68
C GLU A 163 18.36 -19.30 14.33
N ALA A 164 18.91 -18.70 13.28
CA ALA A 164 18.78 -19.23 11.93
C ALA A 164 20.03 -18.96 11.08
N SER A 165 20.55 -19.99 10.41
CA SER A 165 21.64 -19.84 9.44
C SER A 165 21.16 -19.24 8.12
N ASP A 166 19.90 -19.53 7.78
CA ASP A 166 19.17 -19.02 6.63
C ASP A 166 17.93 -18.29 7.16
N PHE A 167 17.76 -17.01 6.82
CA PHE A 167 16.65 -16.20 7.31
C PHE A 167 15.39 -16.35 6.44
N THR A 168 15.48 -17.00 5.29
CA THR A 168 14.37 -17.16 4.32
C THR A 168 13.13 -17.74 5.00
N TRP A 169 13.24 -18.88 5.68
CA TRP A 169 12.11 -19.52 6.36
C TRP A 169 11.51 -18.64 7.48
N VAL A 170 12.33 -17.81 8.14
CA VAL A 170 11.86 -16.89 9.17
C VAL A 170 11.03 -15.80 8.51
N PHE A 171 11.55 -15.18 7.46
CA PHE A 171 10.83 -14.15 6.74
C PHE A 171 9.53 -14.67 6.12
N GLU A 172 9.52 -15.89 5.59
CA GLU A 172 8.29 -16.56 5.13
C GLU A 172 7.29 -16.80 6.27
N ALA A 173 7.76 -17.19 7.46
CA ALA A 173 6.89 -17.40 8.63
C ALA A 173 6.26 -16.09 9.16
N PHE A 174 6.97 -14.97 9.02
CA PHE A 174 6.44 -13.63 9.28
C PHE A 174 5.71 -13.03 8.07
N GLY A 175 5.77 -13.71 6.92
CA GLY A 175 5.02 -13.42 5.70
C GLY A 175 3.51 -13.52 5.92
N HIS A 176 2.74 -12.68 5.24
CA HIS A 176 1.29 -12.67 5.38
C HIS A 176 0.65 -13.89 4.68
N ASN A 177 0.04 -14.80 5.47
CA ASN A 177 -0.80 -15.90 4.97
C ASN A 177 -2.32 -15.61 5.04
N ALA A 178 -2.74 -14.34 5.12
CA ALA A 178 -4.15 -13.92 5.31
C ALA A 178 -4.51 -12.69 4.44
N PRO A 179 -5.81 -12.39 4.16
CA PRO A 179 -6.32 -11.71 2.95
C PRO A 179 -6.07 -10.19 2.87
N LEU A 180 -5.09 -9.66 3.60
CA LEU A 180 -4.57 -8.30 3.40
C LEU A 180 -3.53 -8.24 2.27
N ALA A 181 -3.28 -9.37 1.60
CA ALA A 181 -2.27 -9.56 0.56
C ALA A 181 -2.33 -8.56 -0.62
N ASN A 182 -3.44 -7.83 -0.81
CA ASN A 182 -3.66 -7.01 -2.00
C ASN A 182 -3.70 -5.49 -1.76
N PHE A 183 -3.44 -4.98 -0.56
CA PHE A 183 -3.49 -3.54 -0.31
C PHE A 183 -2.12 -2.88 -0.44
N ASN A 184 -1.99 -1.99 -1.43
CA ASN A 184 -0.84 -1.10 -1.56
C ASN A 184 -0.80 -0.13 -0.35
N PRO A 185 0.25 -0.13 0.49
CA PRO A 185 0.39 0.76 1.64
C PRO A 185 0.27 2.24 1.25
N GLN A 186 0.72 2.62 0.05
CA GLN A 186 0.51 3.97 -0.49
C GLN A 186 -0.98 4.30 -0.65
N LEU A 187 -1.79 3.34 -1.13
CA LEU A 187 -3.25 3.48 -1.22
C LEU A 187 -3.85 3.63 0.18
N LEU A 188 -3.50 2.76 1.12
CA LEU A 188 -4.01 2.83 2.50
C LEU A 188 -3.65 4.16 3.17
N ARG A 189 -2.42 4.63 3.02
CA ARG A 189 -1.99 5.97 3.47
C ARG A 189 -2.82 7.07 2.83
N SER A 190 -3.06 6.99 1.52
CA SER A 190 -3.88 7.98 0.80
C SER A 190 -5.33 7.99 1.31
N LEU A 191 -5.90 6.82 1.65
CA LEU A 191 -7.25 6.68 2.21
C LEU A 191 -7.34 7.23 3.62
N LEU A 192 -6.38 6.90 4.50
CA LEU A 192 -6.30 7.43 5.87
C LEU A 192 -6.09 8.95 5.87
N ALA A 193 -5.23 9.47 5.01
CA ALA A 193 -5.02 10.90 4.86
C ALA A 193 -6.31 11.61 4.39
N ARG A 194 -7.07 10.99 3.47
CA ARG A 194 -8.31 11.56 2.94
C ARG A 194 -9.46 11.53 3.94
N SER A 195 -9.65 10.44 4.69
CA SER A 195 -10.68 10.35 5.73
C SER A 195 -10.46 11.42 6.80
N TYR A 196 -9.20 11.62 7.20
CA TYR A 196 -8.84 12.64 8.17
C TYR A 196 -9.03 14.07 7.63
N ASN A 197 -8.68 14.33 6.37
CA ASN A 197 -8.91 15.63 5.75
C ASN A 197 -10.40 15.96 5.65
N LEU A 198 -11.26 14.99 5.34
CA LEU A 198 -12.73 15.16 5.35
C LEU A 198 -13.25 15.60 6.72
N VAL A 199 -12.79 14.95 7.79
CA VAL A 199 -13.19 15.26 9.18
C VAL A 199 -12.68 16.64 9.61
N ARG A 200 -11.51 17.07 9.10
CA ARG A 200 -10.94 18.37 9.43
C ARG A 200 -11.52 19.54 8.63
N SER A 201 -11.98 19.33 7.40
CA SER A 201 -12.51 20.40 6.56
C SER A 201 -13.98 20.72 6.83
N ASP A 202 -14.76 19.78 7.39
CA ASP A 202 -16.20 19.93 7.62
C ASP A 202 -16.58 19.93 9.11
N ILE A 203 -16.07 20.89 9.89
CA ILE A 203 -16.71 21.25 11.16
C ILE A 203 -17.61 22.49 10.97
N PRO A 204 -18.85 22.33 10.46
CA PRO A 204 -20.01 22.90 11.12
C PRO A 204 -20.42 21.92 12.23
N LYS A 205 -20.58 22.44 13.44
CA LYS A 205 -21.14 21.72 14.59
C LYS A 205 -22.54 21.18 14.26
N GLN A 206 -22.65 19.98 13.74
CA GLN A 206 -23.84 19.15 13.82
C GLN A 206 -23.38 17.74 14.14
N GLN A 207 -23.72 17.28 15.35
CA GLN A 207 -23.58 15.87 15.73
C GLN A 207 -24.44 15.06 14.77
N VAL A 208 -23.80 14.49 13.74
CA VAL A 208 -24.38 13.36 13.03
C VAL A 208 -24.09 12.17 13.93
N GLU A 209 -25.13 11.63 14.58
CA GLU A 209 -25.04 10.32 15.21
C GLU A 209 -24.61 9.33 14.13
N VAL A 210 -23.37 8.86 14.27
CA VAL A 210 -22.85 7.80 13.41
C VAL A 210 -23.51 6.52 13.87
N ASP A 211 -24.48 6.06 13.10
CA ASP A 211 -25.20 4.82 13.36
C ASP A 211 -24.29 3.62 13.02
N PHE A 212 -23.59 3.14 14.04
CA PHE A 212 -22.61 2.05 13.92
C PHE A 212 -23.26 0.72 13.48
N GLU A 213 -24.56 0.53 13.72
CA GLU A 213 -25.29 -0.66 13.24
C GLU A 213 -25.44 -0.63 11.73
N LEU A 214 -25.73 0.54 11.15
CA LEU A 214 -25.90 0.72 9.71
C LEU A 214 -24.57 0.57 8.94
N ILE A 215 -23.45 0.92 9.57
CA ILE A 215 -22.10 0.69 9.03
C ILE A 215 -21.75 -0.80 9.11
N ALA A 216 -21.95 -1.43 10.28
CA ALA A 216 -21.67 -2.84 10.47
C ALA A 216 -22.49 -3.75 9.54
N GLU A 217 -23.72 -3.35 9.21
CA GLU A 217 -24.57 -4.10 8.28
C GLU A 217 -24.08 -4.00 6.82
N LYS A 218 -23.57 -2.84 6.40
CA LYS A 218 -23.05 -2.57 5.04
C LYS A 218 -21.59 -2.99 4.82
N VAL A 219 -20.86 -3.38 5.86
CA VAL A 219 -19.48 -3.89 5.77
C VAL A 219 -19.44 -5.40 5.47
N LYS A 220 -20.60 -6.07 5.38
CA LYS A 220 -20.68 -7.53 5.18
C LYS A 220 -20.31 -8.00 3.77
N SER A 221 -20.25 -7.11 2.78
CA SER A 221 -19.74 -7.43 1.44
C SER A 221 -18.57 -6.51 1.08
N GLU A 222 -17.52 -7.10 0.50
CA GLU A 222 -16.32 -6.37 0.06
C GLU A 222 -16.68 -5.24 -0.93
N ASP A 223 -17.67 -5.46 -1.79
CA ASP A 223 -18.15 -4.49 -2.78
C ASP A 223 -18.84 -3.27 -2.15
N GLU A 224 -19.67 -3.47 -1.12
CA GLU A 224 -20.35 -2.35 -0.45
C GLU A 224 -19.42 -1.58 0.48
N PHE A 225 -18.51 -2.28 1.17
CA PHE A 225 -17.42 -1.66 1.92
C PHE A 225 -16.59 -0.75 1.00
N ALA A 226 -16.14 -1.29 -0.13
CA ALA A 226 -15.34 -0.54 -1.08
C ALA A 226 -16.11 0.61 -1.74
N ARG A 227 -17.44 0.54 -1.89
CA ARG A 227 -18.28 1.69 -2.31
C ARG A 227 -18.43 2.75 -1.22
N LEU A 228 -18.62 2.35 0.04
CA LEU A 228 -18.75 3.24 1.20
C LEU A 228 -17.49 4.10 1.39
N PHE A 229 -16.31 3.51 1.11
CA PHE A 229 -15.01 4.18 1.20
C PHE A 229 -14.48 4.72 -0.15
N GLY A 230 -15.25 4.62 -1.23
CA GLY A 230 -14.88 5.13 -2.56
C GLY A 230 -13.68 4.42 -3.21
N VAL A 231 -13.35 3.21 -2.73
CA VAL A 231 -12.23 2.37 -3.18
C VAL A 231 -12.63 1.48 -4.37
N ALA A 232 -13.88 1.01 -4.41
CA ALA A 232 -14.37 0.10 -5.47
C ALA A 232 -14.35 0.70 -6.88
N SER A 233 -14.25 2.03 -7.02
CA SER A 233 -14.31 2.63 -8.34
C SER A 233 -12.96 3.04 -8.91
N MET A 234 -11.82 2.98 -8.22
CA MET A 234 -10.59 3.52 -8.84
C MET A 234 -9.86 2.52 -9.74
N GLN A 235 -9.78 1.22 -9.47
CA GLN A 235 -9.18 0.30 -10.46
C GLN A 235 -10.08 0.15 -11.69
N SER A 236 -11.38 -0.10 -11.49
CA SER A 236 -12.35 -0.17 -12.58
C SER A 236 -12.54 1.16 -13.31
N ALA A 237 -12.62 2.32 -12.64
CA ALA A 237 -12.75 3.60 -13.33
C ALA A 237 -11.43 4.12 -13.91
N THR A 238 -10.26 3.73 -13.38
CA THR A 238 -8.96 4.07 -13.99
C THR A 238 -8.71 3.19 -15.20
N GLU A 239 -8.99 1.89 -15.13
CA GLU A 239 -8.96 0.99 -16.31
C GLU A 239 -9.99 1.42 -17.35
N PHE A 240 -11.21 1.75 -16.93
CA PHE A 240 -12.25 2.25 -17.82
C PHE A 240 -11.87 3.59 -18.46
N SER A 241 -11.37 4.56 -17.68
CA SER A 241 -10.92 5.85 -18.22
C SER A 241 -9.67 5.72 -19.08
N ALA A 242 -8.81 4.75 -18.78
CA ALA A 242 -7.63 4.42 -19.56
C ALA A 242 -7.98 3.64 -20.84
N ARG A 243 -9.07 2.86 -20.88
CA ARG A 243 -9.52 2.13 -22.07
C ARG A 243 -10.40 2.99 -22.97
N TYR A 244 -11.40 3.66 -22.39
CA TYR A 244 -12.40 4.48 -23.08
C TYR A 244 -12.04 5.97 -23.03
N LYS A 245 -10.91 6.30 -23.67
CA LYS A 245 -10.26 7.62 -23.61
C LYS A 245 -11.03 8.70 -24.37
N TYR A 246 -11.66 8.34 -25.48
CA TYR A 246 -12.06 9.30 -26.51
C TYR A 246 -13.55 9.60 -26.48
N ILE A 247 -13.94 10.83 -26.81
CA ILE A 247 -15.30 11.12 -27.29
C ILE A 247 -15.31 11.13 -28.82
N LEU A 248 -16.49 11.06 -29.46
CA LEU A 248 -16.61 10.89 -30.91
C LEU A 248 -15.89 11.99 -31.73
N SER A 249 -15.78 13.20 -31.18
CA SER A 249 -15.00 14.28 -31.80
C SER A 249 -13.50 13.97 -31.82
N ASP A 250 -12.97 13.33 -30.78
CA ASP A 250 -11.55 12.98 -30.71
C ASP A 250 -11.24 11.84 -31.68
N VAL A 251 -12.12 10.83 -31.75
CA VAL A 251 -12.05 9.77 -32.78
C VAL A 251 -12.04 10.36 -34.18
N GLY A 252 -12.92 11.34 -34.45
CA GLY A 252 -12.95 12.07 -35.73
C GLY A 252 -11.63 12.77 -36.04
N ARG A 253 -11.03 13.48 -35.06
CA ARG A 253 -9.74 14.14 -35.23
C ARG A 253 -8.61 13.15 -35.49
N SER A 254 -8.58 12.02 -34.77
CA SER A 254 -7.59 10.96 -34.98
C SER A 254 -7.66 10.35 -36.39
N LEU A 255 -8.85 10.32 -36.99
CA LEU A 255 -9.07 9.86 -38.37
C LEU A 255 -8.88 10.98 -39.42
N GLY A 256 -8.42 12.17 -39.04
CA GLY A 256 -8.16 13.29 -39.94
C GLY A 256 -9.39 14.14 -40.31
N TYR A 257 -10.49 14.05 -39.56
CA TYR A 257 -11.67 14.90 -39.73
C TYR A 257 -11.66 16.09 -38.76
N PRO A 258 -12.29 17.23 -39.12
CA PRO A 258 -12.35 18.41 -38.24
C PRO A 258 -13.25 18.23 -37.00
N GLY A 259 -14.06 17.17 -36.95
CA GLY A 259 -14.96 16.90 -35.83
C GLY A 259 -15.62 15.53 -35.93
N TRP A 260 -16.70 15.33 -35.16
CA TRP A 260 -17.34 14.03 -34.95
C TRP A 260 -18.04 13.45 -36.20
N HIS A 261 -18.38 14.28 -37.20
CA HIS A 261 -19.23 13.89 -38.33
C HIS A 261 -18.59 12.80 -39.21
N GLY A 262 -17.27 12.84 -39.39
CA GLY A 262 -16.55 11.84 -40.19
C GLY A 262 -16.54 10.46 -39.54
N ALA A 263 -16.29 10.41 -38.22
CA ALA A 263 -16.36 9.17 -37.45
C ALA A 263 -17.79 8.60 -37.41
N ASP A 264 -18.82 9.46 -37.27
CA ASP A 264 -20.23 9.02 -37.27
C ASP A 264 -20.66 8.43 -38.61
N LYS A 265 -20.17 8.98 -39.73
CA LYS A 265 -20.41 8.43 -41.07
C LYS A 265 -19.82 7.02 -41.22
N LEU A 266 -18.62 6.80 -40.69
CA LEU A 266 -17.95 5.49 -40.73
C LEU A 266 -18.67 4.48 -39.83
N LEU A 267 -19.15 4.89 -38.65
CA LEU A 267 -19.97 4.04 -37.78
C LEU A 267 -21.28 3.62 -38.47
N LYS A 268 -21.95 4.54 -39.16
CA LYS A 268 -23.16 4.21 -39.95
C LYS A 268 -22.86 3.24 -41.09
N LYS A 269 -21.72 3.41 -41.76
CA LYS A 269 -21.25 2.47 -42.80
C LYS A 269 -21.07 1.05 -42.23
N ILE A 270 -20.56 0.90 -41.01
CA ILE A 270 -20.48 -0.40 -40.34
C ILE A 270 -21.87 -1.02 -40.12
N VAL A 271 -22.84 -0.21 -39.69
CA VAL A 271 -24.24 -0.67 -39.52
C VAL A 271 -24.83 -1.12 -40.86
N GLU A 272 -24.56 -0.40 -41.95
CA GLU A 272 -25.03 -0.74 -43.30
C GLU A 272 -24.36 -2.01 -43.86
N GLU A 273 -23.05 -2.19 -43.65
CA GLU A 273 -22.28 -3.31 -44.23
C GLU A 273 -22.34 -4.61 -43.41
N LYS A 274 -22.41 -4.50 -42.08
CA LYS A 274 -22.34 -5.66 -41.15
C LYS A 274 -23.57 -5.83 -40.27
N GLY A 275 -24.50 -4.86 -40.25
CA GLY A 275 -25.69 -4.92 -39.39
C GLY A 275 -25.40 -4.74 -37.89
N VAL A 276 -24.17 -4.36 -37.52
CA VAL A 276 -23.75 -4.23 -36.11
C VAL A 276 -23.71 -2.75 -35.73
N ASP A 277 -24.52 -2.36 -34.74
CA ASP A 277 -24.47 -1.04 -34.12
C ASP A 277 -23.57 -1.05 -32.88
N LEU A 278 -22.36 -0.54 -33.04
CA LEU A 278 -21.38 -0.42 -31.96
C LEU A 278 -21.86 0.46 -30.80
N LYS A 279 -22.83 1.37 -31.01
CA LYS A 279 -23.36 2.24 -29.95
C LYS A 279 -24.48 1.60 -29.13
N ALA A 280 -25.02 0.46 -29.57
CA ALA A 280 -26.18 -0.17 -28.95
C ALA A 280 -25.85 -0.87 -27.62
N THR A 281 -24.60 -1.34 -27.46
CA THR A 281 -24.12 -2.04 -26.26
C THR A 281 -22.82 -1.44 -25.75
N ASP A 282 -22.49 -1.73 -24.48
CA ASP A 282 -21.14 -1.55 -23.96
C ASP A 282 -20.28 -2.71 -24.46
N ASN A 283 -19.22 -2.42 -25.21
CA ASN A 283 -18.35 -3.40 -25.87
C ASN A 283 -16.92 -2.86 -25.96
N ARG A 284 -15.94 -3.67 -26.38
CA ARG A 284 -14.52 -3.26 -26.50
C ARG A 284 -14.25 -1.95 -27.27
N TYR A 285 -15.17 -1.51 -28.12
CA TYR A 285 -15.05 -0.29 -28.93
C TYR A 285 -15.71 0.92 -28.25
N HIS A 286 -16.87 0.71 -27.62
CA HIS A 286 -17.76 1.78 -27.18
C HIS A 286 -18.35 1.49 -25.79
N SER A 287 -18.44 2.52 -24.95
CA SER A 287 -19.25 2.46 -23.73
C SER A 287 -20.01 3.76 -23.44
N LYS A 288 -21.21 3.62 -22.87
CA LYS A 288 -22.12 4.72 -22.51
C LYS A 288 -22.04 5.05 -21.01
N VAL A 289 -21.55 6.24 -20.68
CA VAL A 289 -21.33 6.69 -19.30
C VAL A 289 -22.38 7.71 -18.87
N LYS A 290 -23.03 7.52 -17.72
CA LYS A 290 -23.92 8.52 -17.11
C LYS A 290 -23.10 9.56 -16.33
N VAL A 291 -23.22 10.83 -16.68
CA VAL A 291 -22.47 11.96 -16.08
C VAL A 291 -23.39 12.90 -15.28
N GLY A 292 -24.58 12.40 -14.92
CA GLY A 292 -25.57 13.13 -14.12
C GLY A 292 -26.95 12.48 -14.21
N ARG A 293 -27.96 13.10 -13.58
CA ARG A 293 -29.34 12.56 -13.58
C ARG A 293 -30.00 12.54 -14.97
N LYS A 294 -29.51 13.33 -15.94
CA LYS A 294 -30.07 13.46 -17.30
C LYS A 294 -29.01 13.52 -18.43
N SER A 295 -27.73 13.31 -18.13
CA SER A 295 -26.63 13.47 -19.08
C SER A 295 -25.88 12.16 -19.28
N GLU A 296 -25.67 11.80 -20.54
CA GLU A 296 -24.99 10.58 -20.97
C GLU A 296 -23.90 10.94 -21.98
N ILE A 297 -22.72 10.35 -21.83
CA ILE A 297 -21.56 10.58 -22.69
C ILE A 297 -21.10 9.25 -23.26
N HIS A 298 -20.95 9.19 -24.58
CA HIS A 298 -20.40 8.05 -25.29
C HIS A 298 -18.88 8.14 -25.33
N LYS A 299 -18.21 7.08 -24.88
CA LYS A 299 -16.76 6.97 -24.84
C LYS A 299 -16.28 5.84 -25.73
N TYR A 300 -15.09 6.01 -26.31
CA TYR A 300 -14.51 5.11 -27.31
C TYR A 300 -13.05 4.78 -27.00
N THR A 301 -12.61 3.62 -27.47
CA THR A 301 -11.27 3.07 -27.24
C THR A 301 -10.33 3.29 -28.43
N ASP A 302 -9.05 2.95 -28.27
CA ASP A 302 -8.08 2.91 -29.37
C ASP A 302 -8.50 1.93 -30.47
N ASP A 303 -9.11 0.81 -30.10
CA ASP A 303 -9.64 -0.19 -31.05
C ASP A 303 -10.67 0.40 -32.00
N THR A 304 -11.47 1.38 -31.54
CA THR A 304 -12.42 2.10 -32.39
C THR A 304 -11.71 2.92 -33.47
N ILE A 305 -10.58 3.55 -33.15
CA ILE A 305 -9.80 4.31 -34.14
C ILE A 305 -9.22 3.33 -35.16
N GLY A 306 -8.66 2.21 -34.73
CA GLY A 306 -8.12 1.17 -35.62
C GLY A 306 -9.19 0.61 -36.56
N LEU A 307 -10.36 0.25 -36.03
CA LEU A 307 -11.48 -0.26 -36.82
C LEU A 307 -11.97 0.76 -37.84
N LEU A 308 -12.20 2.01 -37.43
CA LEU A 308 -12.70 3.05 -38.33
C LEU A 308 -11.65 3.47 -39.37
N GLN A 309 -10.36 3.32 -39.07
CA GLN A 309 -9.29 3.53 -40.05
C GLN A 309 -9.35 2.45 -41.15
N LEU A 310 -9.56 1.18 -40.79
CA LEU A 310 -9.76 0.10 -41.78
C LEU A 310 -10.99 0.35 -42.66
N VAL A 311 -12.10 0.78 -42.06
CA VAL A 311 -13.35 1.11 -42.79
C VAL A 311 -13.16 2.30 -43.73
N LYS A 312 -12.33 3.27 -43.34
CA LYS A 312 -11.96 4.45 -44.14
C LYS A 312 -11.07 4.05 -45.31
N ASP A 313 -10.12 3.15 -45.09
CA ASP A 313 -9.15 2.69 -46.10
C ASP A 313 -9.75 1.62 -47.04
N GLY A 314 -10.96 1.14 -46.76
CA GLY A 314 -11.65 0.11 -47.55
C GLY A 314 -11.02 -1.28 -47.40
N ALA A 315 -10.26 -1.49 -46.33
CA ALA A 315 -9.65 -2.77 -46.00
C ALA A 315 -10.69 -3.75 -45.43
N PRO A 316 -10.50 -5.07 -45.57
CA PRO A 316 -11.34 -6.05 -44.89
C PRO A 316 -11.21 -5.91 -43.37
N TYR A 317 -12.35 -5.94 -42.68
CA TYR A 317 -12.41 -5.86 -41.22
C TYR A 317 -13.47 -6.83 -40.67
N GLU A 318 -13.20 -7.33 -39.46
CA GLU A 318 -14.11 -8.15 -38.65
C GLU A 318 -14.39 -7.44 -37.33
N ILE A 319 -15.58 -7.67 -36.77
CA ILE A 319 -15.99 -7.10 -35.48
C ILE A 319 -16.01 -8.26 -34.50
N GLU A 320 -15.14 -8.20 -33.50
CA GLU A 320 -15.12 -9.19 -32.42
C GLU A 320 -16.20 -8.83 -31.40
N ASN A 321 -17.14 -9.76 -31.17
CA ASN A 321 -18.18 -9.62 -30.16
C ASN A 321 -17.69 -10.23 -28.84
N ASP A 322 -17.62 -9.43 -27.77
CA ASP A 322 -17.25 -9.85 -26.40
C ASP A 322 -18.41 -10.60 -25.69
N ASP A 323 -19.05 -11.57 -26.33
CA ASP A 323 -20.10 -12.39 -25.69
C ASP A 323 -19.55 -13.53 -24.80
N ASP A 324 -18.22 -13.69 -24.67
CA ASP A 324 -17.59 -14.83 -23.96
C ASP A 324 -16.91 -14.50 -22.62
N ALA A 325 -17.13 -13.33 -22.02
CA ALA A 325 -16.52 -12.98 -20.72
C ALA A 325 -17.52 -12.40 -19.70
N CYS A 326 -18.62 -13.10 -19.44
CA CYS A 326 -19.49 -12.76 -18.30
C CYS A 326 -20.32 -13.94 -17.79
N VAL A 327 -19.75 -14.84 -16.98
CA VAL A 327 -20.47 -15.49 -15.85
C VAL A 327 -19.47 -15.98 -14.81
N ALA A 328 -19.44 -15.35 -13.63
CA ALA A 328 -19.13 -16.03 -12.37
C ALA A 328 -19.79 -15.26 -11.21
N THR A 329 -21.11 -15.32 -11.15
CA THR A 329 -21.86 -15.12 -9.91
C THR A 329 -21.88 -16.48 -9.19
N PRO A 330 -21.51 -16.61 -7.91
CA PRO A 330 -21.83 -17.83 -7.17
C PRO A 330 -23.28 -17.72 -6.69
N ALA A 331 -24.14 -18.59 -7.23
CA ALA A 331 -25.31 -19.07 -6.54
C ALA A 331 -24.96 -20.45 -5.98
N GLY A 332 -25.06 -20.60 -4.65
CA GLY A 332 -24.77 -21.85 -3.93
C GLY A 332 -24.57 -21.58 -2.45
#